data_AF-A0A2I7SKL8-F1
#
_entry.id   AF-A0A2I7SKL8-F1
#
_cell.length_a   1.000
_cell.length_b   1.000
_cell.length_c   1.000
_cell.angle_alpha   90.00
_cell.angle_beta   90.00
_cell.angle_gamma   90.00
#
_symmetry.space_group_name_H-M   'P 1'
#
loop_
_entity.id
_entity.type
_entity.pdbx_description
1 polymer ?
#
loop_
_entity_poly.entity_id
_entity_poly.type
_entity_poly.pdbx_seq_one_letter_code
_entity_poly.pdbx_strand_id
1 'polypeptide(L)' 'MTRQERLHLRNEKVRALFNQYCKKHPQWRTDAIIEEIVKRVFLSPRTIEGILRGEGIYGLSPEPSQQQKLQL' A
#
# COMPACT_ATOMS: atom_id res chain seq x y z
N MET A 1 -10.01 8.30 17.44
CA MET A 1 -9.23 7.86 16.27
C MET A 1 -7.79 8.38 16.36
N THR A 2 -6.82 7.50 16.52
CA THR A 2 -5.40 7.84 16.62
C THR A 2 -4.78 8.21 15.26
N ARG A 3 -3.59 8.81 15.26
CA ARG A 3 -2.84 9.07 14.02
C ARG A 3 -2.56 7.78 13.25
N GLN A 4 -2.22 6.71 13.97
CA GLN A 4 -1.90 5.40 13.38
C GLN A 4 -3.12 4.79 12.70
N GLU A 5 -4.28 4.83 13.37
CA GLU A 5 -5.55 4.39 12.76
C GLU A 5 -5.88 5.18 11.49
N ARG A 6 -5.63 6.51 11.47
CA ARG A 6 -5.88 7.33 10.27
C ARG A 6 -5.00 6.92 9.10
N LEU A 7 -3.72 6.67 9.37
CA LEU A 7 -2.79 6.19 8.34
C LEU A 7 -3.14 4.79 7.88
N HIS A 8 -3.57 3.91 8.79
CA HIS A 8 -4.01 2.57 8.45
C HIS A 8 -5.21 2.60 7.50
N LEU A 9 -6.30 3.30 7.87
CA LEU A 9 -7.48 3.41 7.01
C LEU A 9 -7.17 4.06 5.65
N ARG A 10 -6.30 5.07 5.62
CA ARG A 10 -5.83 5.66 4.35
C ARG A 10 -5.13 4.63 3.48
N ASN A 11 -4.22 3.84 4.06
CA ASN A 11 -3.45 2.83 3.34
C ASN A 11 -4.36 1.71 2.82
N GLU A 12 -5.33 1.26 3.62
CA GLU A 12 -6.34 0.30 3.19
C GLU A 12 -7.19 0.83 2.03
N LYS A 13 -7.63 2.10 2.09
CA LYS A 13 -8.37 2.73 1.00
C LYS A 13 -7.56 2.74 -0.31
N VAL A 14 -6.27 3.03 -0.26
CA VAL A 14 -5.39 3.00 -1.44
C VAL A 14 -5.30 1.57 -2.02
N ARG A 15 -5.11 0.55 -1.18
CA ARG A 15 -5.06 -0.85 -1.61
C ARG A 15 -6.38 -1.32 -2.23
N ALA A 16 -7.50 -0.95 -1.62
CA ALA A 16 -8.83 -1.26 -2.13
C ALA A 16 -9.08 -0.62 -3.51
N LEU A 17 -8.73 0.66 -3.67
CA LEU A 17 -8.83 1.35 -4.96
C LEU A 17 -7.95 0.69 -6.02
N PHE A 18 -6.70 0.38 -5.68
CA PHE A 18 -5.79 -0.30 -6.61
C PHE A 18 -6.37 -1.62 -7.12
N ASN A 19 -6.85 -2.48 -6.21
CA ASN A 19 -7.48 -3.74 -6.57
C ASN A 19 -8.75 -3.54 -7.43
N GLN A 20 -9.56 -2.53 -7.13
CA GLN A 20 -10.74 -2.19 -7.93
C GLN A 20 -10.36 -1.80 -9.37
N TYR A 21 -9.34 -0.97 -9.52
CA TYR A 21 -8.87 -0.51 -10.83
C TYR A 21 -8.20 -1.63 -11.64
N CYS A 22 -7.39 -2.49 -11.01
CA CYS A 22 -6.82 -3.67 -11.67
C CYS A 22 -7.91 -4.60 -12.21
N LYS A 23 -9.01 -4.79 -11.46
CA LYS A 23 -10.15 -5.60 -11.90
C LYS A 23 -10.93 -4.94 -13.04
N LYS A 24 -11.13 -3.62 -12.96
CA LYS A 24 -11.92 -2.87 -13.95
C LYS A 24 -11.16 -2.66 -15.26
N HIS A 25 -9.84 -2.54 -15.19
CA HIS A 25 -8.95 -2.22 -16.30
C HIS A 25 -7.73 -3.16 -16.33
N PRO A 26 -7.92 -4.47 -16.62
CA PRO A 26 -6.84 -5.45 -16.57
C PRO A 26 -5.73 -5.21 -17.59
N GLN A 27 -5.98 -4.44 -18.64
CA GLN A 27 -5.01 -4.05 -19.66
C GLN A 27 -4.15 -2.85 -19.27
N TRP A 28 -4.52 -2.12 -18.21
CA TRP A 28 -3.75 -0.95 -17.79
C TRP A 28 -2.47 -1.37 -17.10
N ARG A 29 -1.40 -0.64 -17.44
CA ARG A 29 -0.15 -0.73 -16.71
C ARG A 29 -0.32 -0.16 -15.30
N THR A 30 0.53 -0.62 -14.39
CA THR A 30 0.50 -0.21 -12.97
C THR A 30 0.68 1.29 -12.77
N ASP A 31 1.51 1.95 -13.58
CA ASP A 31 1.73 3.40 -13.57
C ASP A 31 0.43 4.17 -13.89
N ALA A 32 -0.29 3.79 -14.93
CA ALA A 32 -1.58 4.39 -15.28
C ALA A 32 -2.62 4.24 -14.16
N ILE A 33 -2.64 3.09 -13.49
CA ILE A 33 -3.52 2.87 -12.33
C ILE A 33 -3.12 3.79 -11.17
N ILE A 34 -1.82 3.93 -10.90
CA ILE A 34 -1.32 4.82 -9.83
C ILE A 34 -1.70 6.27 -10.12
N GLU A 35 -1.53 6.76 -11.35
CA GLU A 35 -1.92 8.12 -11.74
C GLU A 35 -3.41 8.41 -11.48
N GLU A 36 -4.28 7.44 -11.76
CA GLU A 36 -5.72 7.56 -11.48
C GLU A 36 -6.03 7.58 -9.98
N ILE A 37 -5.29 6.82 -9.18
CA ILE A 37 -5.45 6.84 -7.72
C ILE A 37 -4.96 8.16 -7.13
N VAL A 38 -3.84 8.72 -7.60
CA VAL A 38 -3.29 10.02 -7.17
C VAL A 38 -4.36 11.11 -7.24
N LYS A 39 -5.11 11.18 -8.35
CA LYS A 39 -6.20 12.15 -8.57
C LYS A 39 -7.33 12.05 -7.54
N ARG A 40 -7.50 10.89 -6.89
CA ARG A 40 -8.58 10.62 -5.92
C ARG A 40 -8.17 10.78 -4.46
N VAL A 41 -6.93 10.46 -4.14
CA VAL A 41 -6.45 10.40 -2.74
C VAL A 41 -5.50 11.52 -2.36
N PHE A 42 -5.08 12.35 -3.32
CA PHE A 42 -4.18 13.50 -3.11
C PHE A 42 -2.87 13.12 -2.41
N LEU A 43 -2.36 11.93 -2.72
CA LEU A 43 -1.05 11.45 -2.27
C LEU A 43 -0.07 11.45 -3.44
N SER A 44 1.23 11.65 -3.16
CA SER A 44 2.25 11.53 -4.19
C SER A 44 2.32 10.10 -4.73
N PRO A 45 2.66 9.89 -6.01
CA PRO A 45 2.84 8.56 -6.59
C PRO A 45 3.77 7.68 -5.74
N ARG A 46 4.91 8.24 -5.29
CA ARG A 46 5.87 7.52 -4.42
C ARG A 46 5.25 7.04 -3.12
N THR A 47 4.34 7.82 -2.52
CA THR A 47 3.63 7.41 -1.31
C THR A 47 2.69 6.24 -1.58
N ILE A 48 1.97 6.27 -2.69
CA ILE A 48 1.06 5.19 -3.10
C ILE A 48 1.86 3.91 -3.35
N GLU A 49 2.97 3.99 -4.09
CA GLU A 49 3.86 2.86 -4.29
C GLU A 49 4.37 2.27 -2.97
N GLY A 50 4.79 3.12 -2.03
CA GLY A 50 5.19 2.68 -0.70
C GLY A 50 4.07 1.92 0.02
N ILE A 51 2.84 2.44 -0.01
CA ILE A 51 1.67 1.78 0.59
C ILE A 51 1.41 0.41 -0.03
N LEU A 52 1.50 0.30 -1.36
CA LEU A 52 1.29 -0.96 -2.09
C LEU A 52 2.39 -1.98 -1.80
N ARG A 53 3.64 -1.52 -1.61
CA ARG A 53 4.78 -2.36 -1.20
C ARG A 53 4.79 -2.71 0.29
N GLY A 54 3.90 -2.12 1.09
CA GLY A 54 3.90 -2.27 2.54
C GLY A 54 4.98 -1.44 3.26
N GLU A 55 5.61 -0.49 2.57
CA GLU A 55 6.53 0.48 3.15
C GLU A 55 5.78 1.55 3.98
N GLY A 56 6.46 2.22 4.90
CA GLY A 56 5.90 3.36 5.64
C GLY A 56 4.94 2.99 6.78
N ILE A 57 5.05 1.77 7.32
CA ILE A 57 4.41 1.38 8.57
C ILE A 57 5.27 1.91 9.73
N TYR A 58 5.04 3.16 10.12
CA TYR A 58 5.75 3.80 11.23
C TYR A 58 5.30 3.19 12.56
N GLY A 59 6.00 2.14 13.03
CA GLY A 59 5.78 1.59 14.37
C GLY A 59 5.89 0.07 14.52
N LEU A 60 6.13 -0.68 13.44
CA LEU A 60 6.54 -2.09 13.57
C LEU A 60 8.06 -2.13 13.48
N SER A 61 8.73 -2.36 14.60
CA SER A 61 9.99 -3.10 14.55
C SER A 61 9.77 -4.30 13.64
N PRO A 62 10.68 -4.63 12.71
CA PRO A 62 10.47 -5.79 11.85
C PRO A 62 10.21 -7.00 12.74
N GLU A 63 9.03 -7.61 12.61
CA GLU A 63 8.80 -8.94 13.17
C GLU A 63 9.93 -9.83 12.60
N PRO A 64 10.71 -10.52 13.45
CA PRO A 64 11.82 -11.33 12.97
C PRO A 64 11.28 -12.33 11.95
N SER A 65 11.83 -12.25 10.72
CA SER A 65 11.43 -13.12 9.64
C SER A 65 11.57 -14.58 10.08
N GLN A 66 10.54 -15.39 9.80
CA GLN A 66 10.45 -16.80 10.20
C GLN A 66 11.57 -17.69 9.61
N GLN A 67 12.57 -17.11 8.93
CA GLN A 67 13.70 -17.79 8.32
C GLN A 67 14.79 -18.21 9.32
N GLN A 68 14.68 -17.86 10.61
CA GLN A 68 15.61 -18.33 11.65
C GLN A 68 15.18 -19.63 12.34
N LYS A 69 14.00 -20.19 12.05
CA LYS A 69 13.52 -21.45 12.66
C LYS A 69 14.01 -22.73 11.98
N LEU A 70 14.88 -22.63 10.98
CA LEU A 70 15.44 -23.78 10.27
C LEU A 70 16.97 -23.73 10.26
N GLN A 71 17.58 -23.64 11.44
CA GLN A 71 18.94 -24.12 11.65
C GLN A 71 18.89 -25.01 12.89
N LEU A 72 19.31 -26.26 12.70
CA LEU A 72 19.26 -27.38 13.65
C LEU A 72 19.97 -27.08 14.96
#